data_AF-A0A5R9AUS0-F1
#
_entry.id   AF-A0A5R9AUS0-F1
#
_cell.length_a   1.000
_cell.length_b   1.000
_cell.length_c   1.000
_cell.angle_alpha   90.00
_cell.angle_beta   90.00
_cell.angle_gamma   90.00
#
_symmetry.space_group_name_H-M   'P 1'
#
loop_
_entity.id
_entity.type
_entity.pdbx_description
1 polymer ?
#
loop_
_entity_poly.entity_id
_entity_poly.type
_entity_poly.pdbx_seq_one_letter_code
_entity_poly.pdbx_strand_id
1 'polypeptide(L)'
;MASKVIHAFYDDDDVLMLAVKRVKAAKLHIEEVYCPFPVHGLDKAMGLAPTRIAITSFLYGCVGLVVSVVMMNYIMIDDWPQDIGGKPSFSYIENMPAFVPIMFELTVFFAAHLMVITFYLRSRLWPFKEAENPDVRTTDDHFLMEIEIHDNEQELKDLLMDTGAVEINVTEKNSH
;
A
#
# COMPACT_ATOMS: atom_id res chain seq x y z
N MET A 1 26.04 -17.39 1.80
CA MET A 1 25.33 -18.55 2.37
C MET A 1 23.86 -18.32 2.08
N ALA A 2 23.15 -19.30 1.52
CA ALA A 2 21.69 -19.18 1.38
C ALA A 2 21.11 -19.08 2.79
N SER A 3 20.36 -18.01 3.08
CA SER A 3 19.65 -17.94 4.36
C SER A 3 18.49 -18.94 4.31
N LYS A 4 18.28 -19.66 5.41
CA LYS A 4 17.13 -20.52 5.56
C LYS A 4 16.00 -19.72 6.19
N VAL A 5 14.77 -20.06 5.87
CA VAL A 5 13.57 -19.39 6.37
C VAL A 5 12.61 -20.44 6.91
N ILE A 6 11.96 -20.15 8.03
CA ILE A 6 10.84 -20.93 8.55
C ILE A 6 9.55 -20.30 8.08
N HIS A 7 8.69 -21.16 7.56
CA HIS A 7 7.31 -20.89 7.20
C HIS A 7 6.39 -21.52 8.25
N ALA A 8 5.79 -20.70 9.11
CA ALA A 8 4.84 -21.13 10.12
C ALA A 8 3.41 -20.81 9.68
N PHE A 9 2.60 -21.85 9.49
CA PHE A 9 1.22 -21.74 9.06
C PHE A 9 0.26 -21.69 10.24
N TYR A 10 -0.76 -20.84 10.14
CA TYR A 10 -1.84 -20.69 11.10
C TYR A 10 -3.19 -20.77 10.38
N ASP A 11 -4.22 -21.23 11.09
CA ASP A 11 -5.59 -21.42 10.61
C ASP A 11 -6.54 -20.28 10.99
N ASP A 12 -6.15 -19.45 11.96
CA ASP A 12 -7.02 -18.40 12.54
C ASP A 12 -6.24 -17.11 12.82
N ASP A 13 -6.90 -15.96 12.64
CA ASP A 13 -6.28 -14.65 12.77
C ASP A 13 -6.00 -14.26 14.23
N ASP A 14 -6.79 -14.71 15.21
CA ASP A 14 -6.50 -14.50 16.63
C ASP A 14 -5.24 -15.24 17.05
N VAL A 15 -5.06 -16.48 16.54
CA VAL A 15 -3.86 -17.29 16.81
C VAL A 15 -2.62 -16.64 16.20
N LEU A 16 -2.71 -16.21 14.93
CA LEU A 16 -1.64 -15.46 14.27
C LEU A 16 -1.27 -14.20 15.07
N MET A 17 -2.27 -13.42 15.51
CA MET A 17 -2.04 -12.17 16.24
C MET A 17 -1.35 -12.39 17.59
N LEU A 18 -1.67 -13.50 18.28
CA LEU A 18 -0.96 -13.91 19.50
C LEU A 18 0.47 -14.36 19.19
N ALA A 19 0.66 -15.12 18.11
CA ALA A 19 1.97 -15.59 17.66
C ALA A 19 2.90 -14.42 17.33
N VAL A 20 2.45 -13.46 16.51
CA VAL A 20 3.23 -12.26 16.15
C VAL A 20 3.66 -11.48 17.39
N LYS A 21 2.77 -11.28 18.37
CA LYS A 21 3.10 -10.59 19.63
C LYS A 21 4.16 -11.35 20.43
N ARG A 22 4.08 -12.68 20.50
CA ARG A 22 5.07 -13.51 21.21
C ARG A 22 6.43 -13.49 20.52
N VAL A 23 6.46 -13.66 19.20
CA VAL A 23 7.70 -13.61 18.40
C VAL A 23 8.38 -12.24 18.53
N LYS A 24 7.59 -11.16 18.43
CA LYS A 24 8.09 -9.79 18.66
C LYS A 24 8.61 -9.63 20.10
N ALA A 25 7.91 -10.16 21.11
CA ALA A 25 8.37 -10.09 22.50
C ALA A 25 9.69 -10.85 22.73
N ALA A 26 9.89 -11.96 22.00
CA ALA A 26 11.14 -12.72 21.95
C ALA A 26 12.26 -11.99 21.14
N LYS A 27 11.98 -10.81 20.58
CA LYS A 27 12.90 -9.99 19.77
C LYS A 27 13.40 -10.70 18.51
N LEU A 28 12.61 -11.63 17.99
CA LEU A 28 12.87 -12.27 16.71
C LEU A 28 12.35 -11.36 15.59
N HIS A 29 13.11 -11.28 14.50
CA HIS A 29 12.74 -10.51 13.32
C HIS A 29 11.79 -11.33 12.46
N ILE A 30 10.58 -10.80 12.22
CA ILE A 30 9.64 -11.37 11.26
C ILE A 30 9.93 -10.73 9.91
N GLU A 31 10.22 -11.54 8.90
CA GLU A 31 10.51 -11.04 7.55
C GLU A 31 9.23 -10.54 6.90
N GLU A 32 8.24 -11.43 6.77
CA GLU A 32 6.95 -11.15 6.14
C GLU A 32 5.82 -11.95 6.79
N VAL A 33 4.60 -11.43 6.68
CA VAL A 33 3.38 -12.15 7.07
C VAL A 33 2.40 -12.11 5.91
N TYR A 34 2.03 -13.28 5.42
CA TYR A 34 1.09 -13.46 4.31
C TYR A 34 -0.27 -13.84 4.87
N CYS A 35 -1.29 -13.06 4.52
CA CYS A 35 -2.68 -13.27 4.93
C CYS A 35 -3.59 -13.27 3.70
N PRO A 36 -4.62 -14.14 3.66
CA PRO A 36 -5.61 -14.14 2.57
C PRO A 36 -6.48 -12.87 2.58
N PHE A 37 -6.61 -12.20 3.73
CA PHE A 37 -7.39 -10.99 3.90
C PHE A 37 -6.76 -10.02 4.92
N PRO A 38 -7.24 -8.76 5.02
CA PRO A 38 -6.73 -7.79 5.97
C PRO A 38 -7.03 -8.16 7.43
N VAL A 39 -5.98 -8.47 8.20
CA VAL A 39 -6.07 -8.68 9.65
C VAL A 39 -5.90 -7.36 10.38
N HIS A 40 -6.93 -6.95 11.14
CA HIS A 40 -6.95 -5.63 11.77
C HIS A 40 -5.95 -5.55 12.93
N GLY A 41 -5.00 -4.62 12.83
CA GLY A 41 -3.98 -4.39 13.87
C GLY A 41 -2.73 -5.25 13.73
N LEU A 42 -2.62 -6.06 12.68
CA LEU A 42 -1.40 -6.81 12.35
C LEU A 42 -0.21 -5.88 12.13
N ASP A 43 -0.42 -4.80 11.36
CA ASP A 43 0.56 -3.74 11.13
C ASP A 43 1.12 -3.15 12.43
N LYS A 44 0.23 -2.89 13.40
CA LYS A 44 0.59 -2.40 14.73
C LYS A 44 1.31 -3.45 15.58
N ALA A 45 0.92 -4.72 15.46
CA ALA A 45 1.57 -5.83 16.16
C ALA A 45 3.00 -6.07 15.64
N MET A 46 3.18 -5.99 14.32
CA MET A 46 4.48 -6.05 13.65
C MET A 46 5.33 -4.80 13.89
N GLY A 47 4.69 -3.66 14.23
CA GLY A 47 5.39 -2.40 14.44
C GLY A 47 5.80 -1.70 13.16
N LEU A 48 5.02 -1.88 12.09
CA LEU A 48 5.26 -1.26 10.79
C LEU A 48 5.07 0.26 10.86
N ALA A 49 5.88 0.99 10.08
CA ALA A 49 5.74 2.43 9.99
C ALA A 49 4.46 2.81 9.22
N PRO A 50 3.76 3.91 9.60
CA PRO A 50 2.60 4.39 8.87
C PRO A 50 2.92 4.71 7.40
N THR A 51 1.96 4.44 6.52
CA THR A 51 2.10 4.77 5.10
C THR A 51 2.02 6.28 4.86
N ARG A 52 2.64 6.75 3.78
CA ARG A 52 2.65 8.18 3.39
C ARG A 52 1.74 8.49 2.19
N ILE A 53 0.86 7.56 1.82
CA ILE A 53 0.07 7.64 0.59
C ILE A 53 -0.97 8.78 0.61
N ALA A 54 -1.50 9.08 1.78
CA ALA A 54 -2.43 10.20 1.97
C ALA A 54 -1.73 11.56 1.71
N ILE A 55 -0.50 11.71 2.17
CA ILE A 55 0.31 12.93 1.96
C ILE A 55 0.57 13.12 0.46
N THR A 56 0.94 12.04 -0.25
CA THR A 56 1.16 12.12 -1.71
C THR A 56 -0.12 12.46 -2.46
N SER A 57 -1.26 11.88 -2.08
CA SER A 57 -2.57 12.18 -2.69
C SER A 57 -2.95 13.66 -2.55
N PHE A 58 -2.72 14.25 -1.36
CA PHE A 58 -2.94 15.67 -1.13
C PHE A 58 -2.10 16.55 -2.07
N LEU A 59 -0.80 16.25 -2.22
CA LEU A 59 0.08 16.98 -3.12
C LEU A 59 -0.36 16.85 -4.58
N TYR A 60 -0.81 15.67 -5.00
CA TYR A 60 -1.36 15.47 -6.35
C TYR A 60 -2.64 16.26 -6.59
N GLY A 61 -3.52 16.38 -5.58
CA GLY A 61 -4.67 17.27 -5.64
C GLY A 61 -4.27 18.74 -5.83
N CYS A 62 -3.27 19.24 -5.08
CA CYS A 62 -2.75 20.59 -5.28
C CYS A 62 -2.22 20.81 -6.70
N VAL A 63 -1.54 19.82 -7.28
CA VAL A 63 -1.10 19.87 -8.69
C VAL A 63 -2.30 19.96 -9.62
N GLY A 64 -3.33 19.12 -9.44
CA GLY A 64 -4.56 19.17 -10.25
C GLY A 64 -5.26 20.54 -10.19
N LEU A 65 -5.32 21.14 -9.02
CA LEU A 65 -5.87 22.48 -8.83
C LEU A 65 -5.05 23.53 -9.61
N VAL A 66 -3.72 23.52 -9.47
CA VAL A 66 -2.84 24.45 -10.19
C VAL A 66 -2.98 24.28 -11.70
N VAL A 67 -2.98 23.04 -12.21
CA VAL A 67 -3.17 22.74 -13.62
C VAL A 67 -4.51 23.29 -14.12
N SER A 68 -5.59 23.08 -13.37
CA SER A 68 -6.92 23.55 -13.76
C SER A 68 -6.98 25.08 -13.88
N VAL A 69 -6.43 25.81 -12.90
CA VAL A 69 -6.45 27.28 -12.87
C VAL A 69 -5.60 27.85 -13.99
N VAL A 70 -4.36 27.36 -14.15
CA VAL A 70 -3.44 27.83 -15.18
C VAL A 70 -4.01 27.57 -16.57
N MET A 71 -4.56 26.36 -16.81
CA MET A 71 -5.14 25.98 -18.10
C MET A 71 -6.32 26.89 -18.47
N MET A 72 -7.29 27.08 -17.58
CA MET A 72 -8.48 27.87 -17.89
C MET A 72 -8.18 29.36 -18.00
N ASN A 73 -7.31 29.89 -17.14
CA ASN A 73 -6.88 31.29 -17.25
C ASN A 73 -6.21 31.57 -18.59
N TYR A 74 -5.30 30.68 -19.00
CA TYR A 74 -4.61 30.83 -20.27
C TYR A 74 -5.59 30.78 -21.45
N ILE A 75 -6.43 29.74 -21.55
CA ILE A 75 -7.32 29.54 -22.71
C ILE A 75 -8.40 30.63 -22.80
N MET A 76 -9.07 30.94 -21.70
CA MET A 76 -10.30 31.74 -21.72
C MET A 76 -10.06 33.25 -21.59
N ILE A 77 -8.87 33.67 -21.16
CA ILE A 77 -8.60 35.08 -20.82
C ILE A 77 -7.36 35.58 -21.56
N ASP A 78 -6.24 34.88 -21.44
CA ASP A 78 -4.97 35.38 -22.00
C ASP A 78 -4.84 35.11 -23.51
N ASP A 79 -5.21 33.91 -23.98
CA ASP A 79 -5.02 33.49 -25.36
C ASP A 79 -6.15 33.98 -26.27
N TRP A 80 -7.41 33.64 -25.94
CA TRP A 80 -8.56 34.05 -26.75
C TRP A 80 -9.81 34.42 -25.93
N PRO A 81 -9.88 35.65 -25.41
CA PRO A 81 -11.03 36.13 -24.63
C PRO A 81 -12.21 36.45 -25.56
N GLN A 82 -13.02 35.43 -25.87
CA GLN A 82 -14.24 35.56 -26.65
C GLN A 82 -15.44 35.92 -25.77
N ASP A 83 -16.34 36.76 -26.29
CA ASP A 83 -17.67 36.92 -25.70
C ASP A 83 -18.56 35.71 -26.05
N ILE A 84 -18.70 34.80 -25.10
CA ILE A 84 -19.57 33.61 -25.21
C ILE A 84 -20.75 33.78 -24.25
N GLY A 85 -21.91 34.17 -24.81
CA GLY A 85 -23.15 34.29 -24.06
C GLY A 85 -23.18 35.47 -23.08
N GLY A 86 -22.38 36.52 -23.32
CA GLY A 86 -22.33 37.71 -22.47
C GLY A 86 -21.59 37.50 -21.15
N LYS A 87 -20.82 36.41 -21.03
CA LYS A 87 -20.04 36.13 -19.81
C LYS A 87 -18.79 37.01 -19.77
N PRO A 88 -18.48 37.62 -18.62
CA PRO A 88 -17.30 38.46 -18.50
C PRO A 88 -16.03 37.61 -18.68
N SER A 89 -15.17 37.97 -19.63
CA SER A 89 -13.90 37.26 -19.92
C SER A 89 -12.68 38.17 -19.79
N PHE A 90 -12.82 39.31 -19.11
CA PHE A 90 -11.74 40.29 -18.94
C PHE A 90 -10.78 39.93 -17.80
N SER A 91 -11.26 39.22 -16.78
CA SER A 91 -10.45 38.73 -15.68
C SER A 91 -10.95 37.39 -15.12
N TYR A 92 -10.05 36.63 -14.49
CA TYR A 92 -10.36 35.29 -13.98
C TYR A 92 -11.44 35.31 -12.90
N ILE A 93 -11.41 36.33 -12.05
CA ILE A 93 -12.32 36.46 -10.91
C ILE A 93 -13.77 36.61 -11.35
N GLU A 94 -14.02 37.32 -12.46
CA GLU A 94 -15.37 37.63 -12.92
C GLU A 94 -16.12 36.40 -13.44
N ASN A 95 -15.43 35.46 -14.08
CA ASN A 95 -16.03 34.22 -14.60
C ASN A 95 -15.72 32.97 -13.78
N MET A 96 -14.96 33.12 -12.69
CA MET A 96 -14.49 32.00 -11.86
C MET A 96 -15.57 30.96 -11.50
N PRO A 97 -16.83 31.34 -11.16
CA PRO A 97 -17.85 30.36 -10.82
C PRO A 97 -18.13 29.31 -11.91
N ALA A 98 -17.96 29.68 -13.19
CA ALA A 98 -18.13 28.75 -14.31
C ALA A 98 -17.01 27.70 -14.41
N PHE A 99 -15.85 27.99 -13.82
CA PHE A 99 -14.65 27.15 -13.85
C PHE A 99 -14.55 26.18 -12.67
N VAL A 100 -15.24 26.46 -11.56
CA VAL A 100 -15.21 25.65 -10.33
C VAL A 100 -15.50 24.16 -10.58
N PRO A 101 -16.49 23.75 -11.41
CA PRO A 101 -16.70 22.32 -11.68
C PRO A 101 -15.47 21.63 -12.27
N ILE A 102 -14.76 22.29 -13.19
CA ILE A 102 -13.55 21.75 -13.82
C ILE A 102 -12.40 21.71 -12.81
N MET A 103 -12.26 22.75 -11.97
CA MET A 103 -11.26 22.76 -10.89
C MET A 103 -11.44 21.57 -9.94
N PHE A 104 -12.69 21.29 -9.56
CA PHE A 104 -13.04 20.16 -8.71
C PHE A 104 -12.68 18.83 -9.37
N GLU A 105 -13.17 18.59 -10.59
CA GLU A 105 -12.94 17.32 -11.30
C GLU A 105 -11.44 17.05 -11.55
N LEU A 106 -10.66 18.06 -11.95
CA LEU A 106 -9.22 17.89 -12.14
C LEU A 106 -8.49 17.65 -10.82
N THR A 107 -8.89 18.31 -9.73
CA THR A 107 -8.32 18.04 -8.41
C THR A 107 -8.52 16.58 -8.00
N VAL A 108 -9.75 16.06 -8.15
CA VAL A 108 -10.08 14.66 -7.83
C VAL A 108 -9.37 13.69 -8.77
N PHE A 109 -9.34 13.98 -10.08
CA PHE A 109 -8.69 13.15 -11.09
C PHE A 109 -7.21 12.94 -10.79
N PHE A 110 -6.46 14.02 -10.56
CA PHE A 110 -5.03 13.96 -10.25
C PHE A 110 -4.78 13.29 -8.90
N ALA A 111 -5.55 13.64 -7.86
CA ALA A 111 -5.42 13.04 -6.54
C ALA A 111 -5.59 11.51 -6.57
N ALA A 112 -6.60 11.01 -7.28
CA ALA A 112 -6.94 9.59 -7.36
C ALA A 112 -6.01 8.78 -8.27
N HIS A 113 -5.78 9.23 -9.51
CA HIS A 113 -4.99 8.41 -10.45
C HIS A 113 -3.52 8.34 -10.04
N LEU A 114 -2.93 9.46 -9.62
CA LEU A 114 -1.53 9.48 -9.24
C LEU A 114 -1.28 8.71 -7.93
N MET A 115 -2.23 8.69 -6.98
CA MET A 115 -2.09 7.83 -5.79
C MET A 115 -2.15 6.33 -6.13
N VAL A 116 -3.02 5.92 -7.05
CA VAL A 116 -3.13 4.50 -7.48
C VAL A 116 -1.85 4.06 -8.19
N ILE A 117 -1.33 4.89 -9.09
CA ILE A 117 -0.05 4.61 -9.76
C ILE A 117 1.09 4.54 -8.74
N THR A 118 1.13 5.45 -7.76
CA THR A 118 2.12 5.45 -6.69
C THR A 118 2.05 4.16 -5.85
N PHE A 119 0.84 3.68 -5.55
CA PHE A 119 0.64 2.42 -4.86
C PHE A 119 1.21 1.25 -5.67
N TYR A 120 0.87 1.12 -6.95
CA TYR A 120 1.39 0.04 -7.80
C TYR A 120 2.91 0.07 -7.91
N LEU A 121 3.52 1.25 -8.08
CA LEU A 121 4.99 1.36 -8.17
C LEU A 121 5.68 1.01 -6.85
N ARG A 122 5.16 1.49 -5.72
CA ARG A 122 5.76 1.23 -4.39
C ARG A 122 5.58 -0.21 -3.93
N SER A 123 4.43 -0.82 -4.23
CA SER A 123 4.14 -2.22 -3.90
C SER A 123 4.63 -3.19 -4.97
N ARG A 124 5.29 -2.69 -6.02
CA ARG A 124 5.81 -3.47 -7.16
C ARG A 124 4.73 -4.38 -7.75
N LEU A 125 3.63 -3.78 -8.22
CA LEU A 125 2.51 -4.48 -8.85
C LEU A 125 2.39 -4.05 -10.32
N TRP A 126 2.48 -5.00 -11.26
CA TRP A 126 2.29 -4.76 -12.69
C TRP A 126 1.84 -6.04 -13.41
N PRO A 127 1.19 -5.96 -14.59
CA PRO A 127 0.49 -7.09 -15.22
C PRO A 127 1.32 -8.35 -15.48
N PHE A 128 2.64 -8.22 -15.65
CA PHE A 128 3.55 -9.34 -15.97
C PHE A 128 4.50 -9.68 -14.81
N LYS A 129 4.20 -9.25 -13.58
CA LYS A 129 4.97 -9.67 -12.41
C LYS A 129 4.61 -11.11 -12.06
N GLU A 130 5.61 -11.95 -11.84
CA GLU A 130 5.40 -13.29 -11.30
C GLU A 130 4.85 -13.19 -9.87
N ALA A 131 3.88 -14.06 -9.55
CA ALA A 131 3.32 -14.09 -8.20
C ALA A 131 4.35 -14.68 -7.23
N GLU A 132 4.63 -13.95 -6.15
CA GLU A 132 5.59 -14.32 -5.11
C GLU A 132 4.86 -15.01 -3.94
N ASN A 133 3.94 -15.94 -4.25
CA ASN A 133 3.19 -16.67 -3.23
C ASN A 133 4.06 -17.81 -2.69
N PRO A 134 4.42 -17.83 -1.39
CA PRO A 134 5.23 -18.92 -0.81
C PRO A 134 4.47 -20.26 -0.79
N ASP A 135 3.16 -20.24 -0.60
CA ASP A 135 2.26 -21.38 -0.70
C ASP A 135 0.93 -20.91 -1.30
N VAL A 136 0.28 -21.75 -2.12
CA VAL A 136 -0.98 -21.38 -2.79
C VAL A 136 -2.13 -21.22 -1.78
N ARG A 137 -2.11 -21.98 -0.68
CA ARG A 137 -3.13 -21.98 0.36
C ARG A 137 -3.21 -20.65 1.13
N THR A 138 -2.16 -19.83 1.10
CA THR A 138 -2.13 -18.54 1.82
C THR A 138 -3.02 -17.47 1.18
N THR A 139 -3.53 -17.75 -0.02
CA THR A 139 -4.49 -16.88 -0.71
C THR A 139 -5.94 -17.24 -0.41
N ASP A 140 -6.21 -18.46 0.06
CA ASP A 140 -7.57 -18.98 0.27
C ASP A 140 -7.92 -19.04 1.76
N ASP A 141 -7.06 -19.69 2.57
CA ASP A 141 -7.46 -20.15 3.91
C ASP A 141 -6.37 -19.93 4.98
N HIS A 142 -5.11 -20.23 4.69
CA HIS A 142 -4.06 -20.25 5.73
C HIS A 142 -3.34 -18.91 5.86
N PHE A 143 -2.90 -18.58 7.07
CA PHE A 143 -1.97 -17.47 7.32
C PHE A 143 -0.56 -18.02 7.41
N LEU A 144 0.42 -17.25 6.95
CA LEU A 144 1.82 -17.65 6.99
C LEU A 144 2.68 -16.55 7.59
N MET A 145 3.48 -16.90 8.59
CA MET A 145 4.53 -16.04 9.12
C MET A 145 5.89 -16.58 8.68
N GLU A 146 6.70 -15.73 8.06
CA GLU A 146 8.04 -16.03 7.59
C GLU A 146 9.10 -15.43 8.53
N ILE A 147 10.03 -16.26 8.99
CA ILE A 147 11.12 -15.86 9.91
C ILE A 147 12.44 -16.42 9.41
N GLU A 148 13.46 -15.56 9.29
CA GLU A 148 14.81 -15.99 8.91
C GLU A 148 15.48 -16.81 10.02
N ILE A 149 16.08 -17.93 9.63
CA ILE A 149 16.78 -18.83 10.53
C ILE A 149 18.24 -18.42 10.60
N HIS A 150 18.72 -18.21 11.83
CA HIS A 150 20.14 -18.06 12.11
C HIS A 150 20.65 -19.31 12.83
N ASP A 151 21.11 -19.20 14.09
CA ASP A 151 21.72 -20.31 14.83
C ASP A 151 20.74 -21.05 15.76
N ASN A 152 19.44 -20.74 15.70
CA ASN A 152 18.44 -21.14 16.69
C ASN A 152 17.25 -21.93 16.10
N GLU A 153 17.47 -22.74 15.07
CA GLU A 153 16.40 -23.44 14.34
C GLU A 153 15.45 -24.23 15.26
N GLN A 154 15.98 -25.01 16.21
CA GLN A 154 15.16 -25.84 17.09
C GLN A 154 14.33 -24.99 18.07
N GLU A 155 14.95 -24.00 18.70
CA GLU A 155 14.26 -23.10 19.64
C GLU A 155 13.16 -22.29 18.95
N LEU A 156 13.39 -21.88 17.69
CA LEU A 156 12.40 -21.18 16.89
C LEU A 156 11.22 -22.08 16.54
N LYS A 157 11.46 -23.35 16.15
CA LYS A 157 10.39 -24.32 15.91
C LYS A 157 9.55 -24.57 17.14
N ASP A 158 10.19 -24.79 18.30
CA ASP A 158 9.50 -25.05 19.56
C ASP A 158 8.64 -23.83 19.95
N LEU A 159 9.17 -22.61 19.82
CA LEU A 159 8.42 -21.38 20.07
C LEU A 159 7.19 -21.26 19.15
N LEU A 160 7.35 -21.55 17.86
CA LEU A 160 6.28 -21.43 16.88
C LEU A 160 5.20 -22.49 17.09
N MET A 161 5.57 -23.72 17.45
CA MET A 161 4.62 -24.76 17.86
C MET A 161 3.82 -24.33 19.10
N ASP A 162 4.49 -23.77 20.11
CA ASP A 162 3.83 -23.25 21.32
C ASP A 162 2.87 -22.08 21.06
N THR A 163 3.03 -21.40 19.91
CA THR A 163 2.12 -20.33 19.48
C THR A 163 0.90 -20.81 18.71
N GLY A 164 0.79 -22.12 18.42
CA GLY A 164 -0.33 -22.70 17.67
C GLY A 164 -0.11 -22.81 16.17
N ALA A 165 1.15 -22.88 15.71
CA ALA A 165 1.41 -23.17 14.30
C ALA A 165 0.92 -24.58 13.93
N VAL A 166 0.09 -24.67 12.89
CA VAL A 166 -0.49 -25.92 12.39
C VAL A 166 0.55 -26.73 11.61
N GLU A 167 1.37 -26.03 10.82
CA GLU A 167 2.41 -26.60 9.97
C GLU A 167 3.66 -25.71 10.04
N ILE A 168 4.85 -26.31 10.10
CA ILE A 168 6.13 -25.59 10.10
C ILE A 168 7.03 -26.20 9.05
N ASN A 169 7.36 -25.40 8.02
CA ASN A 169 8.24 -25.80 6.94
C ASN A 169 9.55 -25.01 6.99
N VAL A 170 10.66 -25.66 6.62
CA VAL A 170 11.97 -25.00 6.48
C VAL A 170 12.34 -25.00 5.01
N THR A 171 12.53 -23.81 4.46
CA THR A 171 12.87 -23.59 3.05
C THR A 171 14.13 -22.75 2.92
N GLU A 172 14.88 -22.94 1.83
CA GLU A 172 16.00 -22.06 1.50
C GLU A 172 15.45 -20.78 0.84
N LYS A 173 15.94 -19.61 1.27
CA LYS A 173 15.54 -18.32 0.70
C LYS A 173 16.08 -18.25 -0.72
N ASN A 174 15.22 -18.43 -1.71
CA ASN A 174 15.54 -18.09 -3.08
C ASN A 174 15.61 -16.57 -3.17
N SER A 175 16.80 -16.03 -3.38
CA SER A 175 17.01 -14.61 -3.63
C SER A 175 16.37 -14.22 -4.96
N HIS A 176 15.16 -13.66 -4.90
CA HIS A 176 14.49 -13.02 -6.03
C HIS A 176 14.66 -11.49 -5.96
#